data_AF-A0A922FG68-F1
#
_entry.id   AF-A0A922FG68-F1
#
_cell.length_a   1.000
_cell.length_b   1.000
_cell.length_c   1.000
_cell.angle_alpha   90.00
_cell.angle_beta   90.00
_cell.angle_gamma   90.00
#
_symmetry.space_group_name_H-M   'P 1'
#
loop_
_entity.id
_entity.type
_entity.pdbx_description
1 polymer ?
#
loop_
_entity_poly.entity_id
_entity_poly.type
_entity_poly.pdbx_seq_one_letter_code
_entity_poly.pdbx_strand_id
1 'polypeptide(L)'
;MLSEPCGSSFLLALPDDVFAIVSRSLSPRDLCNLSLCCRSLCALVASEKVWLTQCEMIGVVPHRDLIEWRKGVSSYVALCRFLICIHPLIGIWVHQNPELGNVVYVMPGFVSVVGCRIIPQELGPLGIEDGPILWAPVFEVLGNYDGSATFFLHGREKGNDYFYPGSVKPIERTCNVLLLEVEALQEENEGKLLHSKSLAHHSDNDLRKVSRSNIGISMSQRMLGPNEAKVPFGRLAFCDRRKLLSIATSQIRQKVPDSANGLLFPGLRDDEDNFQKDLASLLKRRSLLREMYKFGARQIDWKAIPELPSDPTQSELSQIRKSLDRPSGFTNSLNCDDDGHVQCAKRKTLRGYFKSSLKQFLGRSSSINVGNAISRNGSSSGGNKHAQLHEFLTSGDAIRLALHASTIKLSSYRAWPNMHDSQFALYKLPMRAPTADHEYAGLWGGTFGWPPGRPTEEKPGKALFFLLLSYEESQGQRHLIATKILEGTHYVLHPNGSAMFIANIDEPSPDPFPFDSDVDSIPVNLKHAFMGEGIANGYGFRYPGAKPGSLFAFQNGLLAFIWKETRAVLTLQRLDLQELLKKGEQVPALPPIANFSYLTRSYSNVFAGFANNSTCLSSPRTIRVGFP
;
A
#
# COMPACT_ATOMS: atom_id res chain seq x y z
N MET A 1 -24.75 29.24 -54.52
CA MET A 1 -25.12 28.57 -53.26
C MET A 1 -23.87 28.51 -52.41
N LEU A 2 -23.85 29.23 -51.29
CA LEU A 2 -22.78 29.18 -50.29
C LEU A 2 -22.76 27.77 -49.69
N SER A 3 -21.61 27.10 -49.72
CA SER A 3 -21.46 25.82 -49.04
C SER A 3 -21.69 26.03 -47.55
N GLU A 4 -22.70 25.39 -46.97
CA GLU A 4 -22.88 25.34 -45.53
C GLU A 4 -21.57 24.92 -44.85
N PRO A 5 -21.17 25.56 -43.74
CA PRO A 5 -19.98 25.15 -43.01
C PRO A 5 -20.21 23.72 -42.51
N CYS A 6 -19.49 22.79 -43.12
CA CYS A 6 -19.43 21.38 -42.75
C CYS A 6 -19.23 21.25 -41.24
N GLY A 7 -20.04 20.42 -40.55
CA GLY A 7 -20.12 20.33 -39.08
C GLY A 7 -18.79 20.20 -38.31
N SER A 8 -17.69 19.83 -38.97
CA SER A 8 -16.34 19.83 -38.41
C SER A 8 -15.77 21.22 -38.10
N SER A 9 -16.22 22.29 -38.78
CA SER A 9 -15.74 23.66 -38.51
C SER A 9 -16.22 24.19 -37.18
N PHE A 10 -17.39 23.74 -36.69
CA PHE A 10 -17.95 24.19 -35.43
C PHE A 10 -17.14 23.69 -34.23
N LEU A 11 -16.68 22.43 -34.23
CA LEU A 11 -15.88 21.88 -33.15
C LEU A 11 -14.49 22.51 -33.07
N LEU A 12 -13.89 22.83 -34.23
CA LEU A 12 -12.59 23.49 -34.32
C LEU A 12 -12.65 24.99 -34.01
N ALA A 13 -13.83 25.60 -34.11
CA ALA A 13 -14.07 26.99 -33.74
C ALA A 13 -14.49 27.16 -32.27
N LEU A 14 -14.60 26.07 -31.50
CA LEU A 14 -14.93 26.16 -30.08
C LEU A 14 -13.80 26.84 -29.31
N PRO A 15 -14.12 27.80 -28.44
CA PRO A 15 -13.15 28.29 -27.45
C PRO A 15 -12.68 27.14 -26.55
N ASP A 16 -11.42 27.21 -26.12
CA ASP A 16 -10.80 26.21 -25.23
C ASP A 16 -11.65 25.91 -23.98
N ASP A 17 -12.31 26.93 -23.42
CA ASP A 17 -13.18 26.77 -22.24
C ASP A 17 -14.40 25.89 -22.54
N VAL A 18 -15.00 26.04 -23.72
CA VAL A 18 -16.15 25.23 -24.14
C VAL A 18 -15.69 23.81 -24.48
N PHE A 19 -14.55 23.67 -25.15
CA PHE A 19 -14.00 22.36 -25.45
C PHE A 19 -13.56 21.61 -24.18
N ALA A 20 -13.05 22.31 -23.15
CA ALA A 20 -12.75 21.72 -21.86
C ALA A 20 -14.01 21.11 -21.21
N ILE A 21 -15.18 21.77 -21.31
CA ILE A 21 -16.46 21.22 -20.85
C ILE A 21 -16.83 19.96 -21.65
N VAL A 22 -16.70 19.98 -22.99
CA VAL A 22 -16.95 18.80 -23.84
C VAL A 22 -16.03 17.65 -23.47
N SER A 23 -14.76 17.95 -23.16
CA SER A 23 -13.76 16.95 -22.78
C SER A 23 -14.15 16.17 -21.53
N ARG A 24 -15.04 16.70 -20.68
CA ARG A 24 -15.54 15.98 -19.50
C ARG A 24 -16.31 14.70 -19.84
N SER A 25 -16.78 14.58 -21.07
CA SER A 25 -17.47 13.39 -21.55
C SER A 25 -16.53 12.36 -22.20
N LEU A 26 -15.24 12.67 -22.29
CA LEU A 26 -14.23 11.87 -22.96
C LEU A 26 -13.22 11.33 -21.96
N SER A 27 -12.72 10.12 -22.18
CA SER A 27 -11.59 9.63 -21.41
C SER A 27 -10.28 10.26 -21.89
N PRO A 28 -9.23 10.30 -21.05
CA PRO A 28 -7.90 10.74 -21.48
C PRO A 28 -7.38 9.99 -22.72
N ARG A 29 -7.77 8.72 -22.87
CA ARG A 29 -7.42 7.91 -24.04
C ARG A 29 -8.13 8.39 -25.30
N ASP A 30 -9.39 8.79 -25.19
CA ASP A 30 -10.15 9.31 -26.33
C ASP A 30 -9.61 10.66 -26.77
N LEU A 31 -9.18 11.51 -25.84
CA LEU A 31 -8.48 12.76 -26.14
C LEU A 31 -7.15 12.50 -26.88
N CYS A 32 -6.36 11.52 -26.45
CA CYS A 32 -5.17 11.10 -27.19
C CYS A 32 -5.51 10.57 -28.59
N ASN A 33 -6.62 9.86 -28.76
CA ASN A 33 -7.05 9.41 -30.09
C ASN A 33 -7.49 10.59 -30.97
N LEU A 34 -8.19 11.58 -30.39
CA LEU A 34 -8.62 12.80 -31.09
C LEU A 34 -7.44 13.64 -31.56
N SER A 35 -6.37 13.75 -30.75
CA SER A 35 -5.17 14.49 -31.15
C SER A 35 -4.47 13.89 -32.36
N LEU A 36 -4.64 12.58 -32.61
CA LEU A 36 -4.09 11.90 -33.78
C LEU A 36 -4.94 12.07 -35.05
N CYS A 37 -6.17 12.59 -34.96
CA CYS A 37 -7.07 12.68 -36.10
C CYS A 37 -6.67 13.78 -37.11
N CYS A 38 -6.31 14.98 -36.64
CA CYS A 38 -5.82 16.06 -37.50
C CYS A 38 -5.06 17.12 -36.69
N ARG A 39 -4.32 18.01 -37.39
CA ARG A 39 -3.51 19.06 -36.75
C ARG A 39 -4.33 20.02 -35.90
N SER A 40 -5.53 20.40 -36.35
CA SER A 40 -6.39 21.33 -35.61
C SER A 40 -6.93 20.71 -34.32
N LEU A 41 -7.32 19.43 -34.35
CA LEU A 41 -7.71 18.70 -33.13
C LEU A 41 -6.52 18.44 -32.21
N CYS A 42 -5.34 18.18 -32.77
CA CYS A 42 -4.11 18.09 -31.99
C CYS A 42 -3.83 19.39 -31.22
N ALA A 43 -3.99 20.55 -31.87
CA ALA A 43 -3.81 21.85 -31.23
C ALA A 43 -4.88 22.11 -30.14
N LEU A 44 -6.15 21.77 -30.43
CA LEU A 44 -7.25 21.92 -29.49
C LEU A 44 -7.06 21.04 -28.23
N VAL A 45 -6.68 19.78 -28.42
CA VAL A 45 -6.39 18.84 -27.32
C VAL A 45 -5.12 19.24 -26.56
N ALA A 46 -4.17 19.95 -27.17
CA ALA A 46 -2.96 20.40 -26.49
C ALA A 46 -3.21 21.52 -25.46
N SER A 47 -4.43 22.08 -25.38
CA SER A 47 -4.79 23.11 -24.41
C SER A 47 -4.65 22.61 -22.96
N GLU A 48 -3.95 23.38 -22.13
CA GLU A 48 -3.76 23.08 -20.69
C GLU A 48 -5.11 23.01 -19.93
N LYS A 49 -6.13 23.76 -20.37
CA LYS A 49 -7.47 23.77 -19.76
C LYS A 49 -8.18 22.42 -19.88
N VAL A 50 -8.01 21.75 -21.02
CA VAL A 50 -8.56 20.41 -21.27
C VAL A 50 -7.97 19.42 -20.28
N TRP A 51 -6.64 19.42 -20.14
CA TRP A 51 -5.95 18.46 -19.27
C TRP A 51 -6.08 18.76 -17.78
N LEU A 52 -6.20 20.04 -17.38
CA LEU A 52 -6.60 20.41 -16.03
C LEU A 52 -7.98 19.81 -15.70
N THR A 53 -8.94 19.94 -16.63
CA THR A 53 -10.28 19.34 -16.46
C THR A 53 -10.21 17.82 -16.33
N GLN A 54 -9.36 17.15 -17.12
CA GLN A 54 -9.14 15.71 -16.98
C GLN A 54 -8.51 15.34 -15.63
N CYS A 55 -7.60 16.17 -15.11
CA CYS A 55 -7.01 15.96 -13.79
C CYS A 55 -8.06 16.09 -12.67
N GLU A 56 -8.96 17.07 -12.76
CA GLU A 56 -10.08 17.24 -11.82
C GLU A 56 -11.00 16.01 -11.81
N MET A 57 -11.33 15.49 -13.00
CA MET A 57 -12.20 14.33 -13.14
C MET A 57 -11.62 13.05 -12.53
N ILE A 58 -10.29 12.92 -12.47
CA ILE A 58 -9.64 11.79 -11.82
C ILE A 58 -9.85 11.83 -10.29
N GLY A 59 -10.07 13.02 -9.71
CA GLY A 59 -10.52 13.16 -8.32
C GLY A 59 -9.50 12.75 -7.25
N VAL A 60 -8.20 12.67 -7.59
CA VAL A 60 -7.15 12.28 -6.63
C VAL A 60 -6.83 13.39 -5.62
N VAL A 61 -6.82 14.64 -6.07
CA VAL A 61 -6.59 15.84 -5.25
C VAL A 61 -7.57 16.93 -5.68
N PRO A 62 -7.94 17.87 -4.79
CA PRO A 62 -8.85 18.95 -5.14
C PRO A 62 -8.23 19.91 -6.17
N HIS A 63 -9.08 20.66 -6.89
CA HIS A 63 -8.67 21.58 -7.96
C HIS A 63 -7.54 22.53 -7.56
N ARG A 64 -7.61 23.10 -6.34
CA ARG A 64 -6.59 24.04 -5.85
C ARG A 64 -5.20 23.38 -5.76
N ASP A 65 -5.16 22.12 -5.35
CA ASP A 65 -3.90 21.38 -5.21
C ASP A 65 -3.36 20.94 -6.58
N LEU A 66 -4.22 20.74 -7.59
CA LEU A 66 -3.77 20.48 -8.96
C LEU A 66 -2.95 21.64 -9.52
N ILE A 67 -3.33 22.88 -9.23
CA ILE A 67 -2.59 24.09 -9.64
C ILE A 67 -1.20 24.11 -9.00
N GLU A 68 -1.10 23.66 -7.76
CA GLU A 68 0.18 23.55 -7.06
C GLU A 68 1.03 22.39 -7.60
N TRP A 69 0.43 21.23 -7.82
CA TRP A 69 1.09 20.05 -8.39
C TRP A 69 1.61 20.31 -9.81
N ARG A 70 0.93 21.17 -10.58
CA ARG A 70 1.37 21.61 -11.91
C ARG A 70 2.75 22.24 -11.89
N LYS A 71 3.17 22.89 -10.79
CA LYS A 71 4.52 23.47 -10.63
C LYS A 71 5.62 22.40 -10.61
N GLY A 72 5.29 21.16 -10.23
CA GLY A 72 6.22 20.04 -10.15
C GLY A 72 6.41 19.24 -11.44
N VAL A 73 5.67 19.54 -12.51
CA VAL A 73 5.67 18.80 -13.79
C VAL A 73 5.67 19.74 -15.02
N SER A 74 5.86 19.18 -16.22
CA SER A 74 5.94 19.95 -17.47
C SER A 74 4.63 20.59 -17.92
N SER A 75 3.51 19.89 -17.73
CA SER A 75 2.18 20.22 -18.27
C SER A 75 1.10 19.51 -17.46
N TYR A 76 -0.17 19.93 -17.60
CA TYR A 76 -1.30 19.16 -17.09
C TYR A 76 -1.46 17.82 -17.82
N VAL A 77 -0.94 17.66 -19.04
CA VAL A 77 -0.86 16.35 -19.72
C VAL A 77 0.01 15.39 -18.90
N ALA A 78 1.21 15.84 -18.52
CA ALA A 78 2.13 15.07 -17.69
C ALA A 78 1.54 14.80 -16.29
N LEU A 79 0.86 15.79 -15.71
CA LEU A 79 0.14 15.60 -14.44
C LEU A 79 -0.94 14.52 -14.58
N CYS A 80 -1.78 14.62 -15.60
CA CYS A 80 -2.86 13.68 -15.88
C CYS A 80 -2.32 12.26 -16.08
N ARG A 81 -1.24 12.10 -16.85
CA ARG A 81 -0.54 10.82 -17.02
C ARG A 81 -0.11 10.22 -15.69
N PHE A 82 0.47 11.03 -14.80
CA PHE A 82 0.87 10.59 -13.47
C PHE A 82 -0.34 10.20 -12.62
N LEU A 83 -1.38 11.04 -12.57
CA LEU A 83 -2.60 10.79 -11.79
C LEU A 83 -3.33 9.51 -12.22
N ILE A 84 -3.44 9.25 -13.53
CA ILE A 84 -4.01 8.00 -14.06
C ILE A 84 -3.19 6.79 -13.60
N CYS A 85 -1.86 6.92 -13.58
CA CYS A 85 -0.95 5.86 -13.17
C CYS A 85 -1.12 5.50 -11.70
N ILE A 86 -1.21 6.50 -10.81
CA ILE A 86 -1.24 6.31 -9.35
C ILE A 86 -2.63 6.17 -8.74
N HIS A 87 -3.71 6.61 -9.42
CA HIS A 87 -5.07 6.50 -8.91
C HIS A 87 -5.44 5.08 -8.40
N PRO A 88 -5.10 3.98 -9.12
CA PRO A 88 -5.37 2.63 -8.62
C PRO A 88 -4.62 2.27 -7.33
N LEU A 89 -3.53 2.96 -6.99
CA LEU A 89 -2.75 2.70 -5.78
C LEU A 89 -3.40 3.28 -4.52
N ILE A 90 -4.26 4.29 -4.63
CA ILE A 90 -4.85 4.98 -3.48
C ILE A 90 -5.82 4.06 -2.74
N GLY A 91 -5.76 4.10 -1.41
CA GLY A 91 -6.64 3.36 -0.52
C GLY A 91 -5.90 2.56 0.54
N ILE A 92 -6.62 1.64 1.18
CA ILE A 92 -6.10 0.81 2.27
C ILE A 92 -5.54 -0.49 1.71
N TRP A 93 -4.33 -0.81 2.12
CA TRP A 93 -3.61 -2.02 1.80
C TRP A 93 -3.24 -2.76 3.08
N VAL A 94 -3.28 -4.08 3.03
CA VAL A 94 -2.99 -4.95 4.17
C VAL A 94 -2.03 -6.06 3.80
N HIS A 95 -1.32 -6.58 4.80
CA HIS A 95 -0.50 -7.78 4.66
C HIS A 95 -0.91 -8.85 5.68
N GLN A 96 -0.76 -10.13 5.31
CA GLN A 96 -1.07 -11.26 6.19
C GLN A 96 0.16 -11.66 7.01
N ASN A 97 0.11 -11.36 8.30
CA ASN A 97 0.47 -12.31 9.35
C ASN A 97 -0.07 -11.80 10.68
N PRO A 98 -0.42 -12.70 11.61
CA PRO A 98 -1.34 -12.39 12.67
C PRO A 98 -0.57 -11.53 13.66
N GLU A 99 -0.79 -10.22 13.63
CA GLU A 99 -1.76 -9.63 14.53
C GLU A 99 -1.64 -8.10 14.61
N LEU A 100 -0.46 -7.48 14.46
CA LEU A 100 -0.33 -6.04 14.75
C LEU A 100 0.38 -5.27 13.63
N GLY A 101 -0.23 -4.15 13.21
CA GLY A 101 0.44 -3.10 12.45
C GLY A 101 0.63 -3.33 10.95
N ASN A 102 -0.25 -4.10 10.33
CA ASN A 102 -0.16 -4.46 8.91
C ASN A 102 -1.00 -3.60 7.95
N VAL A 103 -1.50 -2.46 8.43
CA VAL A 103 -2.31 -1.55 7.62
C VAL A 103 -1.44 -0.47 7.02
N VAL A 104 -1.45 -0.37 5.70
CA VAL A 104 -0.77 0.68 4.93
C VAL A 104 -1.84 1.47 4.19
N TYR A 105 -1.95 2.76 4.49
CA TYR A 105 -2.80 3.66 3.72
C TYR A 105 -1.97 4.41 2.69
N VAL A 106 -2.38 4.33 1.43
CA VAL A 106 -1.71 5.03 0.33
C VAL A 106 -2.50 6.30 0.02
N MET A 107 -1.85 7.45 0.18
CA MET A 107 -2.46 8.76 0.00
C MET A 107 -1.60 9.73 -0.84
N PRO A 108 -2.20 10.79 -1.40
CA PRO A 108 -1.46 11.82 -2.12
C PRO A 108 -0.48 12.58 -1.22
N GLY A 109 0.74 12.78 -1.72
CA GLY A 109 1.75 13.67 -1.14
C GLY A 109 1.82 14.99 -1.91
N PHE A 110 2.94 15.23 -2.60
CA PHE A 110 3.08 16.33 -3.56
C PHE A 110 3.72 15.83 -4.85
N VAL A 111 2.90 15.70 -5.90
CA VAL A 111 3.30 15.02 -7.15
C VAL A 111 3.92 13.64 -6.84
N SER A 112 3.36 13.00 -5.80
CA SER A 112 3.74 11.69 -5.29
C SER A 112 2.54 11.02 -4.62
N VAL A 113 2.62 9.71 -4.45
CA VAL A 113 1.78 8.97 -3.50
C VAL A 113 2.66 8.28 -2.47
N VAL A 114 2.22 8.30 -1.21
CA VAL A 114 2.99 7.81 -0.07
C VAL A 114 2.19 6.70 0.59
N GLY A 115 2.83 5.55 0.80
CA GLY A 115 2.29 4.47 1.62
C GLY A 115 2.68 4.67 3.08
N CYS A 116 1.70 4.96 3.93
CA CYS A 116 1.87 5.18 5.37
C CYS A 116 1.37 3.96 6.15
N ARG A 117 2.26 3.31 6.90
CA ARG A 117 1.89 2.24 7.83
C ARG A 117 1.33 2.84 9.10
N ILE A 118 0.14 2.41 9.47
CA ILE A 118 -0.55 2.87 10.68
C ILE A 118 -0.09 2.00 11.85
N ILE A 119 0.39 2.64 12.91
CA ILE A 119 0.96 1.96 14.06
C ILE A 119 -0.15 1.62 15.06
N PRO A 120 -0.23 0.36 15.52
CA PRO A 120 -1.08 -0.03 16.63
C PRO A 120 -0.71 0.76 17.90
N GLN A 121 -1.70 1.45 18.46
CA GLN A 121 -1.50 2.32 19.61
C GLN A 121 -2.74 2.38 20.51
N GLU A 122 -2.53 2.74 21.77
CA GLU A 122 -3.58 3.22 22.64
C GLU A 122 -3.79 4.72 22.41
N LEU A 123 -5.04 5.16 22.47
CA LEU A 123 -5.38 6.57 22.35
C LEU A 123 -5.07 7.31 23.64
N GLY A 124 -4.46 8.47 23.49
CA GLY A 124 -4.24 9.43 24.57
C GLY A 124 -5.52 10.18 24.98
N PRO A 125 -5.41 11.16 25.90
CA PRO A 125 -6.55 11.91 26.44
C PRO A 125 -7.27 12.78 25.39
N LEU A 126 -6.65 13.01 24.23
CA LEU A 126 -7.29 13.74 23.12
C LEU A 126 -8.24 12.86 22.29
N GLY A 127 -8.28 11.55 22.53
CA GLY A 127 -9.11 10.62 21.75
C GLY A 127 -8.61 10.45 20.32
N ILE A 128 -9.51 10.04 19.42
CA ILE A 128 -9.17 9.69 18.03
C ILE A 128 -9.22 10.87 17.06
N GLU A 129 -10.03 11.91 17.34
CA GLU A 129 -10.22 13.07 16.44
C GLU A 129 -9.12 14.13 16.61
N ASP A 130 -8.79 14.42 17.88
CA ASP A 130 -7.83 15.45 18.25
C ASP A 130 -6.44 14.86 18.57
N GLY A 131 -6.36 13.54 18.83
CA GLY A 131 -5.13 12.86 19.18
C GLY A 131 -4.29 12.50 17.95
N PRO A 132 -2.94 12.64 18.01
CA PRO A 132 -2.08 12.23 16.91
C PRO A 132 -2.10 10.71 16.78
N ILE A 133 -2.22 10.22 15.54
CA ILE A 133 -1.96 8.82 15.21
C ILE A 133 -0.51 8.60 14.83
N LEU A 134 0.10 7.55 15.35
CA LEU A 134 1.45 7.15 14.99
C LEU A 134 1.44 6.44 13.63
N TRP A 135 2.35 6.84 12.75
CA TRP A 135 2.50 6.22 11.43
C TRP A 135 3.97 6.18 10.98
N ALA A 136 4.32 5.23 10.11
CA ALA A 136 5.66 5.12 9.53
C ALA A 136 5.61 5.06 8.00
N PRO A 137 6.56 5.68 7.28
CA PRO A 137 6.58 5.60 5.82
C PRO A 137 7.04 4.23 5.34
N VAL A 138 6.34 3.68 4.34
CA VAL A 138 6.67 2.39 3.71
C VAL A 138 7.32 2.58 2.36
N PHE A 139 6.66 3.34 1.49
CA PHE A 139 7.16 3.63 0.15
C PHE A 139 6.61 4.96 -0.35
N GLU A 140 7.27 5.53 -1.35
CA GLU A 140 6.84 6.70 -2.08
C GLU A 140 6.96 6.44 -3.59
N VAL A 141 5.90 6.73 -4.34
CA VAL A 141 5.92 6.75 -5.80
C VAL A 141 5.89 8.20 -6.26
N LEU A 142 6.99 8.66 -6.83
CA LEU A 142 7.21 10.05 -7.21
C LEU A 142 6.96 10.23 -8.71
N GLY A 143 6.19 11.25 -9.09
CA GLY A 143 6.02 11.60 -10.51
C GLY A 143 7.26 12.31 -11.05
N ASN A 144 7.63 12.11 -12.31
CA ASN A 144 8.68 12.85 -12.98
C ASN A 144 8.11 14.05 -13.73
N TYR A 145 8.99 14.86 -14.32
CA TYR A 145 8.61 16.05 -15.10
C TYR A 145 7.72 15.71 -16.31
N ASP A 146 7.87 14.51 -16.88
CA ASP A 146 7.10 13.99 -18.02
C ASP A 146 5.86 13.17 -17.62
N GLY A 147 5.58 13.06 -16.32
CA GLY A 147 4.48 12.26 -15.78
C GLY A 147 4.78 10.75 -15.65
N SER A 148 5.99 10.30 -15.95
CA SER A 148 6.42 8.94 -15.57
C SER A 148 6.57 8.81 -14.06
N ALA A 149 6.62 7.59 -13.52
CA ALA A 149 6.69 7.36 -12.07
C ALA A 149 8.01 6.68 -11.69
N THR A 150 8.57 7.06 -10.54
CA THR A 150 9.72 6.41 -9.90
C THR A 150 9.32 5.89 -8.54
N PHE A 151 9.98 4.83 -8.08
CA PHE A 151 9.67 4.18 -6.81
C PHE A 151 10.80 4.41 -5.81
N PHE A 152 10.44 4.67 -4.56
CA PHE A 152 11.33 4.66 -3.41
C PHE A 152 10.73 3.80 -2.32
N LEU A 153 11.45 2.77 -1.91
CA LEU A 153 11.13 2.05 -0.68
C LEU A 153 11.80 2.78 0.49
N HIS A 154 11.11 2.87 1.62
CA HIS A 154 11.62 3.45 2.86
C HIS A 154 12.01 2.32 3.82
N GLY A 155 13.11 2.49 4.53
CA GLY A 155 13.49 1.57 5.59
C GLY A 155 14.54 2.15 6.53
N ARG A 156 14.61 1.59 7.73
CA ARG A 156 15.63 1.96 8.73
C ARG A 156 16.53 0.77 9.02
N GLU A 157 17.83 1.01 8.98
CA GLU A 157 18.87 0.02 9.30
C GLU A 157 19.90 0.64 10.24
N LYS A 158 20.28 -0.08 11.30
CA LYS A 158 21.31 0.35 12.26
C LYS A 158 21.10 1.80 12.75
N GLY A 159 19.85 2.17 13.03
CA GLY A 159 19.48 3.48 13.54
C GLY A 159 19.44 4.62 12.51
N ASN A 160 19.76 4.38 11.23
CA ASN A 160 19.73 5.38 10.17
C ASN A 160 18.60 5.09 9.17
N ASP A 161 17.96 6.15 8.66
CA ASP A 161 16.93 6.05 7.63
C ASP A 161 17.58 5.99 6.23
N TYR A 162 17.05 5.13 5.36
CA TYR A 162 17.52 4.90 3.98
C TYR A 162 16.38 4.94 2.97
N PHE A 163 16.69 5.45 1.77
CA PHE A 163 15.88 5.28 0.56
C PHE A 163 16.47 4.18 -0.31
N TYR A 164 15.58 3.38 -0.93
CA TYR A 164 15.95 2.32 -1.85
C TYR A 164 15.22 2.58 -3.18
N PRO A 165 15.90 3.22 -4.17
CA PRO A 165 15.29 3.60 -5.44
C PRO A 165 14.97 2.36 -6.29
N GLY A 166 13.84 2.40 -7.01
CA GLY A 166 13.38 1.33 -7.87
C GLY A 166 12.53 1.80 -9.05
N SER A 167 12.13 0.88 -9.91
CA SER A 167 11.22 1.13 -11.04
C SER A 167 9.76 0.91 -10.62
N VAL A 168 8.84 1.53 -11.34
CA VAL A 168 7.40 1.24 -11.25
C VAL A 168 7.03 0.49 -12.53
N LYS A 169 6.59 -0.77 -12.41
CA LYS A 169 6.01 -1.49 -13.54
C LYS A 169 4.66 -0.86 -13.94
N PRO A 170 4.16 -1.11 -15.16
CA PRO A 170 2.83 -0.67 -15.55
C PRO A 170 1.78 -1.06 -14.50
N ILE A 171 1.04 -0.06 -14.01
CA ILE A 171 0.03 -0.25 -12.96
C ILE A 171 -1.29 -0.66 -13.61
N GLU A 172 -1.82 -1.82 -13.23
CA GLU A 172 -3.15 -2.24 -13.67
C GLU A 172 -4.25 -1.40 -13.02
N ARG A 173 -5.26 -0.98 -13.79
CA ARG A 173 -6.35 -0.11 -13.30
C ARG A 173 -7.15 -0.73 -12.15
N THR A 174 -7.24 -2.05 -12.12
CA THR A 174 -7.97 -2.84 -11.13
C THR A 174 -7.06 -3.53 -10.12
N CYS A 175 -5.82 -3.05 -9.98
CA CYS A 175 -4.83 -3.70 -9.14
C CYS A 175 -5.35 -3.90 -7.71
N ASN A 176 -5.21 -5.12 -7.22
CA ASN A 176 -5.56 -5.50 -5.85
C ASN A 176 -4.39 -6.13 -5.10
N VAL A 177 -3.22 -6.24 -5.74
CA VAL A 177 -1.97 -6.70 -5.13
C VAL A 177 -0.82 -5.79 -5.57
N LEU A 178 -0.04 -5.31 -4.59
CA LEU A 178 1.25 -4.63 -4.81
C LEU A 178 2.37 -5.57 -4.41
N LEU A 179 3.21 -5.93 -5.37
CA LEU A 179 4.34 -6.83 -5.22
C LEU A 179 5.64 -6.03 -5.20
N LEU A 180 6.51 -6.34 -4.23
CA LEU A 180 7.90 -5.90 -4.23
C LEU A 180 8.74 -6.98 -4.91
N GLU A 181 9.31 -6.64 -6.06
CA GLU A 181 10.05 -7.58 -6.90
C GLU A 181 11.45 -7.08 -7.25
N VAL A 182 12.27 -7.99 -7.75
CA VAL A 182 13.54 -7.67 -8.41
C VAL A 182 13.37 -7.94 -9.91
N GLU A 183 13.71 -6.97 -10.74
CA GLU A 183 13.78 -7.08 -12.19
C GLU A 183 15.22 -7.35 -12.64
N ALA A 184 15.39 -8.24 -13.61
CA ALA A 184 16.63 -8.39 -14.36
C ALA A 184 16.57 -7.51 -15.62
N LEU A 185 17.53 -6.62 -15.78
CA LEU A 185 17.68 -5.70 -16.90
C LEU A 185 18.72 -6.26 -17.86
N GLN A 186 18.42 -6.24 -19.16
CA GLN A 186 19.44 -6.31 -20.20
C GLN A 186 19.89 -4.88 -20.50
N GLU A 187 21.17 -4.65 -20.76
CA GLU A 187 21.67 -3.38 -21.28
C GLU A 187 21.04 -3.12 -22.67
N GLU A 188 19.83 -2.59 -22.70
CA GLU A 188 19.37 -1.88 -23.87
C GLU A 188 20.14 -0.56 -23.90
N ASN A 189 21.01 -0.40 -24.90
CA ASN A 189 21.73 0.84 -25.22
C ASN A 189 20.89 2.09 -24.88
N GLU A 190 21.10 2.69 -23.71
CA GLU A 190 20.44 3.93 -23.24
C GLU A 190 20.81 5.18 -24.09
N GLY A 191 21.40 4.99 -25.27
CA GLY A 191 21.94 6.05 -26.12
C GLY A 191 21.15 6.41 -27.39
N LYS A 192 19.96 5.83 -27.68
CA LYS A 192 19.28 6.09 -28.98
C LYS A 192 17.78 6.42 -28.97
N LEU A 193 17.19 6.78 -27.83
CA LEU A 193 15.78 7.21 -27.78
C LEU A 193 15.56 8.67 -27.33
N LEU A 194 16.60 9.50 -27.41
CA LEU A 194 16.51 10.95 -27.29
C LEU A 194 16.88 11.60 -28.63
N HIS A 195 15.97 11.58 -29.61
CA HIS A 195 15.85 12.60 -30.67
C HIS A 195 14.69 12.24 -31.61
N SER A 196 13.46 12.57 -31.22
CA SER A 196 12.42 12.88 -32.19
C SER A 196 12.48 14.38 -32.46
N LYS A 197 13.35 14.78 -33.40
CA LYS A 197 13.40 16.15 -33.91
C LYS A 197 12.10 16.50 -34.61
N SER A 198 11.72 17.77 -34.49
CA SER A 198 10.66 18.46 -35.20
C SER A 198 10.55 18.04 -36.67
N LEU A 199 9.33 17.77 -37.14
CA LEU A 199 9.05 17.77 -38.58
C LEU A 199 8.20 19.00 -38.93
N ALA A 200 8.88 20.03 -39.40
CA ALA A 200 8.29 21.13 -40.14
C ALA A 200 8.48 20.86 -41.65
N HIS A 201 7.33 20.83 -42.34
CA HIS A 201 7.05 21.17 -43.74
C HIS A 201 7.50 20.31 -44.97
N HIS A 202 6.50 20.20 -45.87
CA HIS A 202 6.43 19.79 -47.28
C HIS A 202 6.40 18.27 -47.58
N SER A 203 5.50 17.71 -48.42
CA SER A 203 4.51 18.25 -49.38
C SER A 203 3.36 17.27 -49.62
N ASP A 204 2.26 17.78 -50.19
CA ASP A 204 1.07 17.07 -50.70
C ASP A 204 1.39 15.91 -51.66
N ASN A 205 0.74 14.76 -51.48
CA ASN A 205 -0.27 14.23 -52.40
C ASN A 205 -0.76 12.83 -51.95
N ASP A 206 -1.99 12.55 -52.35
CA ASP A 206 -2.66 11.23 -52.43
C ASP A 206 -3.55 10.76 -51.26
N LEU A 207 -4.80 11.19 -51.45
CA LEU A 207 -6.08 10.67 -51.01
C LEU A 207 -6.27 9.14 -51.15
N ARG A 208 -7.02 8.62 -50.16
CA ARG A 208 -7.95 7.45 -50.17
C ARG A 208 -7.37 6.04 -49.99
N LYS A 209 -7.58 5.49 -48.78
CA LYS A 209 -8.63 4.48 -48.50
C LYS A 209 -8.65 4.11 -47.00
N VAL A 210 -9.73 4.49 -46.32
CA VAL A 210 -10.03 4.06 -44.95
C VAL A 210 -10.93 2.84 -45.05
N SER A 211 -10.44 1.68 -44.60
CA SER A 211 -11.25 0.49 -44.34
C SER A 211 -11.35 0.28 -42.84
N ARG A 212 -12.59 0.35 -42.34
CA ARG A 212 -13.00 0.02 -40.98
C ARG A 212 -12.83 -1.49 -40.74
N SER A 213 -12.10 -1.84 -39.70
CA SER A 213 -12.31 -3.10 -38.98
C SER A 213 -11.90 -2.95 -37.53
N ASN A 214 -12.91 -3.03 -36.65
CA ASN A 214 -12.75 -3.30 -35.23
C ASN A 214 -11.96 -4.59 -35.04
N ILE A 215 -10.86 -4.55 -34.30
CA ILE A 215 -10.37 -5.58 -33.38
C ILE A 215 -9.31 -4.89 -32.53
N GLY A 216 -9.54 -4.85 -31.22
CA GLY A 216 -8.57 -4.32 -30.27
C GLY A 216 -7.35 -5.22 -30.19
N ILE A 217 -6.17 -4.65 -30.40
CA ILE A 217 -4.87 -5.01 -29.83
C ILE A 217 -3.98 -3.77 -29.98
N SER A 218 -3.34 -3.36 -28.89
CA SER A 218 -2.36 -2.26 -28.85
C SER A 218 -1.16 -2.59 -29.76
N MET A 219 -1.05 -1.92 -30.91
CA MET A 219 0.05 -2.07 -31.87
C MET A 219 1.32 -1.32 -31.43
N SER A 220 1.90 -1.69 -30.29
CA SER A 220 3.30 -1.35 -29.96
C SER A 220 4.18 -2.57 -29.65
N GLN A 221 3.64 -3.79 -29.79
CA GLN A 221 4.38 -5.04 -29.52
C GLN A 221 4.78 -5.84 -30.78
N ARG A 222 4.53 -5.36 -32.00
CA ARG A 222 5.06 -5.99 -33.21
C ARG A 222 6.26 -5.22 -33.72
N MET A 223 7.42 -5.54 -33.15
CA MET A 223 8.75 -5.63 -33.79
C MET A 223 9.77 -5.91 -32.67
N LEU A 224 9.67 -7.08 -32.05
CA LEU A 224 10.75 -7.68 -31.25
C LEU A 224 10.82 -9.14 -31.68
N GLY A 225 12.03 -9.61 -32.00
CA GLY A 225 12.32 -10.99 -32.37
C GLY A 225 11.95 -11.98 -31.26
N PRO A 226 12.35 -13.27 -31.36
CA PRO A 226 11.99 -14.26 -30.36
C PRO A 226 12.56 -13.85 -29.00
N ASN A 227 11.72 -13.26 -28.14
CA ASN A 227 12.06 -13.00 -26.75
C ASN A 227 12.32 -14.36 -26.10
N GLU A 228 13.59 -14.63 -25.75
CA GLU A 228 13.91 -15.65 -24.76
C GLU A 228 12.99 -15.42 -23.55
N ALA A 229 12.28 -16.47 -23.13
CA ALA A 229 11.27 -16.36 -22.10
C ALA A 229 11.93 -15.96 -20.77
N LYS A 230 11.95 -14.65 -20.48
CA LYS A 230 12.48 -14.10 -19.22
C LYS A 230 11.76 -14.75 -18.06
N VAL A 231 12.52 -15.34 -17.14
CA VAL A 231 11.98 -15.94 -15.91
C VAL A 231 11.44 -14.82 -15.03
N PRO A 232 10.15 -14.81 -14.66
CA PRO A 232 9.62 -13.80 -13.75
C PRO A 232 10.05 -14.08 -12.31
N PHE A 233 10.30 -13.01 -11.54
CA PHE A 233 10.68 -13.08 -10.12
C PHE A 233 9.75 -13.97 -9.30
N GLY A 234 8.44 -13.89 -9.52
CA GLY A 234 7.43 -14.71 -8.83
C GLY A 234 7.56 -16.22 -9.01
N ARG A 235 8.29 -16.72 -10.03
CA ARG A 235 8.54 -18.16 -10.25
C ARG A 235 9.72 -18.71 -9.44
N LEU A 236 10.55 -17.84 -8.86
CA LEU A 236 11.68 -18.24 -8.01
C LEU A 236 11.19 -18.80 -6.68
N ALA A 237 11.99 -19.70 -6.09
CA ALA A 237 11.74 -20.19 -4.74
C ALA A 237 11.73 -19.02 -3.73
N PHE A 238 10.95 -19.16 -2.65
CA PHE A 238 10.81 -18.10 -1.65
C PHE A 238 12.17 -17.67 -1.04
N CYS A 239 13.04 -18.62 -0.75
CA CYS A 239 14.38 -18.35 -0.23
C CYS A 239 15.22 -17.50 -1.19
N ASP A 240 15.14 -17.78 -2.50
CA ASP A 240 15.89 -17.06 -3.52
C ASP A 240 15.34 -15.64 -3.71
N ARG A 241 14.00 -15.49 -3.72
CA ARG A 241 13.34 -14.17 -3.73
C ARG A 241 13.78 -13.30 -2.56
N ARG A 242 13.78 -13.87 -1.35
CA ARG A 242 14.21 -13.17 -0.12
C ARG A 242 15.68 -12.75 -0.20
N LYS A 243 16.56 -13.66 -0.65
CA LYS A 243 17.99 -13.37 -0.82
C LYS A 243 18.22 -12.25 -1.84
N LEU A 244 17.57 -12.33 -3.00
CA LEU A 244 17.69 -11.32 -4.05
C LEU A 244 17.23 -9.94 -3.58
N LEU A 245 16.10 -9.85 -2.89
CA LEU A 245 15.64 -8.58 -2.31
C LEU A 245 16.67 -8.03 -1.32
N SER A 246 17.21 -8.87 -0.43
CA SER A 246 18.21 -8.44 0.55
C SER A 246 19.49 -7.91 -0.11
N ILE A 247 19.94 -8.56 -1.19
CA ILE A 247 21.12 -8.15 -1.97
C ILE A 247 20.83 -6.84 -2.71
N ALA A 248 19.69 -6.75 -3.41
CA ALA A 248 19.32 -5.55 -4.12
C ALA A 248 19.23 -4.35 -3.16
N THR A 249 18.58 -4.51 -2.01
CA THR A 249 18.45 -3.43 -1.01
C THR A 249 19.80 -3.02 -0.42
N SER A 250 20.72 -3.95 -0.16
CA SER A 250 22.01 -3.60 0.45
C SER A 250 22.91 -2.78 -0.49
N GLN A 251 22.75 -2.96 -1.80
CA GLN A 251 23.55 -2.29 -2.82
C GLN A 251 23.00 -0.92 -3.23
N ILE A 252 21.68 -0.79 -3.36
CA ILE A 252 21.05 0.45 -3.86
C ILE A 252 20.71 1.46 -2.76
N ARG A 253 20.90 1.10 -1.48
CA ARG A 253 20.51 1.96 -0.36
C ARG A 253 21.24 3.30 -0.40
N GLN A 254 20.50 4.36 -0.16
CA GLN A 254 21.02 5.71 -0.02
C GLN A 254 20.59 6.27 1.33
N LYS A 255 21.53 6.77 2.12
CA LYS A 255 21.22 7.38 3.42
C LYS A 255 20.34 8.60 3.19
N VAL A 256 19.25 8.72 3.95
CA VAL A 256 18.33 9.87 3.88
C VAL A 256 19.07 11.11 4.40
N PRO A 257 19.22 12.18 3.59
CA PRO A 257 19.74 13.46 4.09
C PRO A 257 18.75 14.09 5.07
N ASP A 258 19.23 14.86 6.04
CA ASP A 258 18.35 15.51 7.03
C ASP A 258 17.31 16.43 6.36
N SER A 259 17.67 17.08 5.25
CA SER A 259 16.77 17.91 4.43
C SER A 259 15.66 17.11 3.73
N ALA A 260 15.82 15.80 3.61
CA ALA A 260 14.85 14.87 3.06
C ALA A 260 14.03 14.16 4.14
N ASN A 261 14.47 14.13 5.41
CA ASN A 261 13.76 13.41 6.48
C ASN A 261 12.52 14.16 7.01
N GLY A 262 12.08 15.21 6.30
CA GLY A 262 10.93 16.02 6.67
C GLY A 262 9.61 15.51 6.11
N LEU A 263 8.65 16.43 5.96
CA LEU A 263 7.28 16.19 5.51
C LEU A 263 7.20 15.35 4.23
N LEU A 264 6.26 14.40 4.20
CA LEU A 264 5.95 13.57 3.02
C LEU A 264 4.69 14.03 2.28
N PHE A 265 3.84 14.79 2.96
CA PHE A 265 2.61 15.37 2.43
C PHE A 265 2.37 16.72 3.13
N PRO A 266 1.64 17.65 2.50
CA PRO A 266 1.35 18.94 3.12
C PRO A 266 0.39 18.77 4.29
N GLY A 267 0.51 19.65 5.30
CA GLY A 267 -0.40 19.70 6.44
C GLY A 267 -1.85 20.03 6.05
N LEU A 268 -2.69 20.22 7.07
CA LEU A 268 -4.04 20.73 6.87
C LEU A 268 -3.98 22.19 6.43
N ARG A 269 -4.97 22.60 5.62
CA ARG A 269 -5.06 23.93 5.02
C ARG A 269 -5.67 24.96 5.98
N ASP A 270 -5.52 24.76 7.28
CA ASP A 270 -6.09 25.63 8.32
C ASP A 270 -5.38 27.00 8.36
N ASP A 271 -4.09 27.01 7.97
CA ASP A 271 -3.25 28.19 7.84
C ASP A 271 -2.55 28.18 6.45
N GLU A 272 -2.95 29.10 5.57
CA GLU A 272 -2.41 29.21 4.21
C GLU A 272 -0.90 29.48 4.18
N ASP A 273 -0.37 30.25 5.16
CA ASP A 273 1.05 30.58 5.19
C ASP A 273 1.88 29.34 5.54
N ASN A 274 1.39 28.52 6.48
CA ASN A 274 2.05 27.26 6.81
C ASN A 274 1.93 26.25 5.68
N PHE A 275 0.76 26.15 5.04
CA PHE A 275 0.58 25.27 3.88
C PHE A 275 1.54 25.61 2.73
N GLN A 276 1.76 26.90 2.44
CA GLN A 276 2.70 27.32 1.40
C GLN A 276 4.17 27.02 1.78
N LYS A 277 4.54 27.16 3.07
CA LYS A 277 5.87 26.75 3.55
C LYS A 277 6.08 25.24 3.43
N ASP A 278 5.07 24.44 3.77
CA ASP A 278 5.10 22.99 3.61
C ASP A 278 5.31 22.62 2.14
N LEU A 279 4.56 23.25 1.24
CA LEU A 279 4.64 23.01 -0.19
C LEU A 279 6.02 23.35 -0.77
N ALA A 280 6.60 24.48 -0.36
CA ALA A 280 7.96 24.87 -0.74
C ALA A 280 9.00 23.83 -0.26
N SER A 281 8.81 23.30 0.94
CA SER A 281 9.67 22.25 1.52
C SER A 281 9.55 20.94 0.73
N LEU A 282 8.32 20.54 0.36
CA LEU A 282 8.05 19.36 -0.47
C LEU A 282 8.63 19.49 -1.89
N LEU A 283 8.56 20.68 -2.50
CA LEU A 283 9.20 20.97 -3.79
C LEU A 283 10.73 20.81 -3.73
N LYS A 284 11.35 21.27 -2.64
CA LYS A 284 12.79 21.10 -2.41
C LYS A 284 13.15 19.63 -2.20
N ARG A 285 12.42 18.91 -1.34
CA ARG A 285 12.58 17.47 -1.09
C ARG A 285 12.45 16.68 -2.39
N ARG A 286 11.43 16.96 -3.19
CA ARG A 286 11.21 16.33 -4.50
C ARG A 286 12.40 16.49 -5.45
N SER A 287 12.97 17.68 -5.50
CA SER A 287 14.14 17.94 -6.36
C SER A 287 15.35 17.10 -5.93
N LEU A 288 15.59 17.01 -4.61
CA LEU A 288 16.63 16.17 -4.03
C LEU A 288 16.41 14.67 -4.31
N LEU A 289 15.19 14.15 -4.12
CA LEU A 289 14.87 12.75 -4.41
C LEU A 289 15.13 12.40 -5.87
N ARG A 290 14.83 13.32 -6.80
CA ARG A 290 15.11 13.11 -8.22
C ARG A 290 16.60 13.04 -8.52
N GLU A 291 17.41 13.86 -7.88
CA GLU A 291 18.87 13.78 -7.99
C GLU A 291 19.38 12.45 -7.43
N MET A 292 18.96 12.09 -6.21
CA MET A 292 19.28 10.81 -5.58
C MET A 292 18.89 9.61 -6.47
N TYR A 293 17.75 9.67 -7.13
CA TYR A 293 17.34 8.64 -8.07
C TYR A 293 18.28 8.55 -9.27
N LYS A 294 18.70 9.68 -9.87
CA LYS A 294 19.67 9.66 -10.97
C LYS A 294 21.01 9.06 -10.55
N PHE A 295 21.47 9.34 -9.34
CA PHE A 295 22.75 8.84 -8.84
C PHE A 295 22.68 7.37 -8.42
N GLY A 296 21.61 6.96 -7.73
CA GLY A 296 21.43 5.57 -7.27
C GLY A 296 20.77 4.65 -8.29
N ALA A 297 20.27 5.17 -9.41
CA ALA A 297 19.88 4.35 -10.57
C ALA A 297 21.08 3.97 -11.45
N ARG A 298 22.32 4.34 -11.10
CA ARG A 298 23.51 3.77 -11.75
C ARG A 298 23.44 2.25 -11.57
N GLN A 299 23.30 1.59 -12.72
CA GLN A 299 22.97 0.19 -12.85
C GLN A 299 24.03 -0.69 -12.16
N ILE A 300 23.59 -1.77 -11.52
CA ILE A 300 24.50 -2.73 -10.92
C ILE A 300 25.00 -3.64 -12.04
N ASP A 301 26.20 -3.37 -12.56
CA ASP A 301 26.89 -4.30 -13.46
C ASP A 301 27.47 -5.46 -12.63
N TRP A 302 26.92 -6.65 -12.82
CA TRP A 302 27.40 -7.85 -12.12
C TRP A 302 28.68 -8.44 -12.74
N LYS A 303 29.10 -7.97 -13.92
CA LYS A 303 30.29 -8.44 -14.65
C LYS A 303 31.51 -7.53 -14.49
N ALA A 304 31.36 -6.23 -14.22
CA ALA A 304 32.50 -5.33 -13.99
C ALA A 304 32.74 -5.05 -12.49
N ILE A 305 33.64 -5.83 -11.87
CA ILE A 305 34.36 -5.40 -10.66
C ILE A 305 35.79 -5.08 -11.10
N PRO A 306 36.22 -3.82 -11.15
CA PRO A 306 37.65 -3.49 -11.23
C PRO A 306 38.30 -3.73 -9.87
N GLU A 307 39.39 -4.49 -9.89
CA GLU A 307 40.33 -4.66 -8.77
C GLU A 307 41.00 -3.31 -8.43
N LEU A 308 40.77 -2.75 -7.22
CA LEU A 308 41.76 -2.03 -6.36
C LEU A 308 41.08 -1.33 -5.15
N PRO A 309 41.83 -0.90 -4.11
CA PRO A 309 42.71 -1.63 -3.19
C PRO A 309 42.09 -1.78 -1.78
N SER A 310 42.34 -2.93 -1.16
CA SER A 310 42.33 -3.26 0.28
C SER A 310 41.68 -2.30 1.30
N ASP A 311 40.49 -2.67 1.80
CA ASP A 311 40.18 -2.76 3.25
C ASP A 311 38.84 -3.53 3.53
N PRO A 312 38.53 -3.97 4.78
CA PRO A 312 38.22 -5.36 5.11
C PRO A 312 36.72 -5.72 5.07
N THR A 313 36.09 -5.64 3.89
CA THR A 313 34.73 -6.17 3.67
C THR A 313 34.67 -7.30 2.61
N GLN A 314 35.83 -7.77 2.12
CA GLN A 314 35.92 -8.82 1.11
C GLN A 314 35.63 -10.25 1.59
N SER A 315 35.50 -10.47 2.91
CA SER A 315 35.22 -11.81 3.46
C SER A 315 33.78 -12.26 3.20
N GLU A 316 32.80 -11.33 3.20
CA GLU A 316 31.38 -11.67 3.01
C GLU A 316 31.03 -11.94 1.53
N LEU A 317 31.68 -11.26 0.59
CA LEU A 317 31.39 -11.39 -0.86
C LEU A 317 31.95 -12.68 -1.48
N SER A 318 33.11 -13.14 -1.00
CA SER A 318 33.67 -14.44 -1.42
C SER A 318 32.89 -15.63 -0.80
N GLN A 319 32.27 -15.43 0.36
CA GLN A 319 31.32 -16.38 0.95
C GLN A 319 30.01 -16.45 0.17
N ILE A 320 29.51 -15.33 -0.37
CA ILE A 320 28.30 -15.31 -1.22
C ILE A 320 28.51 -16.16 -2.47
N ARG A 321 29.65 -16.03 -3.17
CA ARG A 321 30.02 -16.90 -4.32
C ARG A 321 30.10 -18.37 -3.92
N LYS A 322 30.75 -18.70 -2.80
CA LYS A 322 30.86 -20.08 -2.29
C LYS A 322 29.53 -20.66 -1.78
N SER A 323 28.59 -19.82 -1.36
CA SER A 323 27.24 -20.25 -0.91
C SER A 323 26.28 -20.53 -2.06
N LEU A 324 26.52 -19.92 -3.23
CA LEU A 324 25.68 -20.04 -4.43
C LEU A 324 26.06 -21.25 -5.30
N ASP A 325 27.30 -21.73 -5.22
CA ASP A 325 27.82 -22.85 -6.04
C ASP A 325 27.60 -24.25 -5.42
N ARG A 326 26.94 -24.38 -4.26
CA ARG A 326 26.75 -25.70 -3.62
C ARG A 326 25.39 -26.32 -3.99
N PRO A 327 25.34 -27.40 -4.79
CA PRO A 327 24.10 -28.11 -5.04
C PRO A 327 23.59 -28.77 -3.75
N SER A 328 22.26 -28.80 -3.60
CA SER A 328 21.55 -29.27 -2.42
C SER A 328 21.99 -30.69 -1.98
N GLY A 329 22.70 -30.76 -0.85
CA GLY A 329 22.87 -31.96 -0.06
C GLY A 329 22.44 -31.66 1.38
N PHE A 330 21.37 -32.31 1.83
CA PHE A 330 20.90 -32.24 3.21
C PHE A 330 22.00 -32.62 4.20
N THR A 331 22.30 -31.74 5.17
CA THR A 331 22.65 -32.13 6.55
C THR A 331 22.45 -30.94 7.49
N ASN A 332 21.74 -31.19 8.59
CA ASN A 332 21.50 -30.25 9.70
C ASN A 332 22.82 -29.76 10.34
N SER A 333 22.95 -28.45 10.54
CA SER A 333 23.55 -27.90 11.76
C SER A 333 23.11 -26.44 11.95
N LEU A 334 22.35 -26.20 13.01
CA LEU A 334 22.29 -24.90 13.67
C LEU A 334 23.71 -24.51 14.09
N ASN A 335 24.08 -23.25 13.89
CA ASN A 335 24.73 -22.41 14.91
C ASN A 335 24.61 -20.95 14.46
N CYS A 336 23.97 -20.15 15.31
CA CYS A 336 23.91 -18.70 15.24
C CYS A 336 24.88 -18.26 16.34
N ASP A 337 26.03 -17.71 15.97
CA ASP A 337 26.94 -17.10 16.93
C ASP A 337 26.43 -15.70 17.24
N ASP A 338 26.11 -15.50 18.51
CA ASP A 338 25.82 -14.25 19.20
C ASP A 338 27.05 -13.92 20.04
N ASP A 339 27.66 -12.75 19.81
CA ASP A 339 28.87 -12.32 20.52
C ASP A 339 28.49 -11.20 21.51
N GLY A 340 28.27 -11.62 22.76
CA GLY A 340 28.06 -10.77 23.93
C GLY A 340 28.92 -11.28 25.08
N HIS A 341 30.07 -10.65 25.26
CA HIS A 341 31.12 -11.02 26.22
C HIS A 341 30.70 -10.67 27.67
N VAL A 342 30.47 -11.63 28.58
CA VAL A 342 30.83 -11.54 30.03
C VAL A 342 30.96 -12.94 30.67
N GLN A 343 32.19 -13.24 31.06
CA GLN A 343 32.73 -14.06 32.18
C GLN A 343 32.06 -15.38 32.64
N CYS A 344 32.89 -16.42 32.60
CA CYS A 344 32.62 -17.81 32.92
C CYS A 344 32.98 -18.14 34.38
N ALA A 345 32.08 -18.85 35.09
CA ALA A 345 32.44 -19.62 36.28
C ALA A 345 31.65 -20.95 36.36
N LYS A 346 32.39 -22.05 36.08
CA LYS A 346 32.29 -23.43 36.59
C LYS A 346 30.97 -24.23 36.46
N ARG A 347 30.99 -25.14 35.45
CA ARG A 347 30.52 -26.56 35.42
C ARG A 347 29.62 -27.07 36.56
N LYS A 348 28.46 -27.67 36.19
CA LYS A 348 28.19 -29.14 36.29
C LYS A 348 26.89 -29.56 35.58
N THR A 349 27.02 -30.69 34.90
CA THR A 349 26.08 -31.59 34.20
C THR A 349 24.67 -31.80 34.78
N LEU A 350 23.65 -31.85 33.92
CA LEU A 350 22.68 -32.96 33.85
C LEU A 350 21.84 -32.88 32.56
N ARG A 351 21.89 -33.98 31.80
CA ARG A 351 21.26 -34.22 30.50
C ARG A 351 19.97 -34.99 30.75
N GLY A 352 18.83 -34.54 30.24
CA GLY A 352 17.64 -35.39 30.16
C GLY A 352 16.34 -34.62 30.00
N TYR A 353 15.50 -35.13 29.10
CA TYR A 353 14.09 -34.81 28.87
C TYR A 353 13.80 -33.55 28.04
N PHE A 354 13.56 -33.77 26.74
CA PHE A 354 12.27 -33.48 26.06
C PHE A 354 12.40 -33.92 24.59
N LYS A 355 12.14 -35.21 24.33
CA LYS A 355 12.00 -35.78 22.99
C LYS A 355 10.74 -36.63 22.93
N SER A 356 9.58 -36.00 22.95
CA SER A 356 8.30 -36.66 22.68
C SER A 356 7.16 -35.64 22.51
N SER A 357 7.01 -35.03 21.32
CA SER A 357 5.68 -34.59 20.84
C SER A 357 5.60 -34.22 19.35
N LEU A 358 6.33 -34.92 18.47
CA LEU A 358 6.25 -34.67 17.01
C LEU A 358 6.04 -35.94 16.18
N LYS A 359 5.37 -36.94 16.79
CA LYS A 359 4.83 -38.11 16.10
C LYS A 359 3.32 -38.18 16.31
N GLN A 360 2.56 -37.28 15.68
CA GLN A 360 1.11 -37.47 15.56
C GLN A 360 0.41 -36.67 14.44
N PHE A 361 1.05 -36.55 13.26
CA PHE A 361 0.34 -36.16 12.04
C PHE A 361 0.76 -37.02 10.84
N LEU A 362 0.72 -38.34 11.03
CA LEU A 362 0.67 -39.30 9.93
C LEU A 362 -0.43 -40.33 10.21
N GLY A 363 -1.49 -40.26 9.42
CA GLY A 363 -2.61 -41.20 9.38
C GLY A 363 -3.85 -40.47 8.88
N ARG A 364 -4.61 -40.92 7.88
CA ARG A 364 -4.62 -42.13 7.06
C ARG A 364 -5.45 -41.77 5.81
N SER A 365 -5.08 -42.25 4.63
CA SER A 365 -6.06 -42.57 3.59
C SER A 365 -5.74 -43.97 3.06
N SER A 366 -6.74 -44.83 3.17
CA SER A 366 -6.71 -46.27 2.89
C SER A 366 -6.74 -46.54 1.39
N SER A 367 -5.72 -47.25 0.89
CA SER A 367 -5.77 -47.93 -0.40
C SER A 367 -6.18 -49.39 -0.20
N ILE A 368 -7.20 -49.83 -0.96
CA ILE A 368 -7.46 -51.25 -1.21
C ILE A 368 -6.91 -51.56 -2.60
N ASN A 369 -5.96 -52.49 -2.65
CA ASN A 369 -5.37 -53.07 -3.85
C ASN A 369 -6.35 -54.04 -4.52
N VAL A 370 -6.61 -53.89 -5.82
CA VAL A 370 -6.88 -55.02 -6.73
C VAL A 370 -6.27 -54.72 -8.11
N GLY A 371 -5.21 -55.46 -8.43
CA GLY A 371 -4.91 -56.14 -9.70
C GLY A 371 -5.09 -55.48 -11.09
N ASN A 372 -3.93 -55.31 -11.75
CA ASN A 372 -3.58 -55.66 -13.13
C ASN A 372 -3.85 -54.74 -14.34
N ALA A 373 -2.75 -54.67 -15.13
CA ALA A 373 -2.61 -54.50 -16.58
C ALA A 373 -2.55 -53.07 -17.19
N ILE A 374 -1.31 -52.70 -17.54
CA ILE A 374 -0.85 -52.11 -18.82
C ILE A 374 -1.83 -51.17 -19.54
N SER A 375 -1.51 -49.87 -19.61
CA SER A 375 -1.27 -49.20 -20.91
C SER A 375 -0.61 -47.83 -20.71
N ARG A 376 0.43 -47.58 -21.53
CA ARG A 376 0.97 -46.26 -21.85
C ARG A 376 -0.14 -45.38 -22.42
N ASN A 377 -0.27 -44.15 -21.93
CA ASN A 377 -0.20 -42.94 -22.75
C ASN A 377 -0.39 -41.66 -21.92
N GLY A 378 0.11 -40.57 -22.49
CA GLY A 378 0.43 -39.30 -21.84
C GLY A 378 -0.65 -38.69 -20.96
N SER A 379 -0.20 -38.10 -19.87
CA SER A 379 -0.94 -37.07 -19.15
C SER A 379 0.08 -36.07 -18.60
N SER A 380 0.06 -34.88 -19.17
CA SER A 380 0.88 -33.73 -18.80
C SER A 380 0.56 -33.30 -17.36
N SER A 381 1.40 -33.73 -16.42
CA SER A 381 1.44 -33.16 -15.07
C SER A 381 2.19 -31.83 -15.15
N GLY A 382 1.45 -30.73 -15.30
CA GLY A 382 1.94 -29.36 -15.17
C GLY A 382 2.25 -29.04 -13.70
N GLY A 383 3.27 -29.69 -13.14
CA GLY A 383 3.74 -29.43 -11.79
C GLY A 383 4.52 -28.11 -11.75
N ASN A 384 4.16 -27.26 -10.78
CA ASN A 384 4.87 -26.05 -10.36
C ASN A 384 6.36 -26.34 -10.07
N LYS A 385 7.19 -26.37 -11.11
CA LYS A 385 8.64 -26.33 -10.96
C LYS A 385 9.05 -24.87 -10.82
N HIS A 386 9.58 -24.52 -9.65
CA HIS A 386 10.25 -23.24 -9.45
C HIS A 386 11.38 -23.10 -10.46
N ALA A 387 11.52 -21.91 -11.02
CA ALA A 387 12.65 -21.62 -11.89
C ALA A 387 13.93 -21.51 -11.05
N GLN A 388 15.06 -21.87 -11.64
CA GLN A 388 16.35 -21.79 -10.95
C GLN A 388 16.83 -20.34 -10.91
N LEU A 389 17.48 -19.95 -9.81
CA LEU A 389 18.05 -18.61 -9.65
C LEU A 389 19.03 -18.25 -10.77
N HIS A 390 19.84 -19.21 -11.21
CA HIS A 390 20.77 -19.01 -12.32
C HIS A 390 20.06 -18.60 -13.62
N GLU A 391 18.93 -19.23 -13.96
CA GLU A 391 18.14 -18.92 -15.16
C GLU A 391 17.59 -17.49 -15.14
N PHE A 392 17.17 -17.02 -13.95
CA PHE A 392 16.76 -15.64 -13.75
C PHE A 392 17.91 -14.66 -13.92
N LEU A 393 19.08 -14.96 -13.34
CA LEU A 393 20.25 -14.09 -13.45
C LEU A 393 20.84 -14.08 -14.87
N THR A 394 20.74 -15.17 -15.63
CA THR A 394 21.16 -15.18 -17.04
C THR A 394 20.28 -14.31 -17.94
N SER A 395 19.10 -13.91 -17.47
CA SER A 395 18.16 -13.11 -18.26
C SER A 395 18.49 -11.61 -18.31
N GLY A 396 19.47 -11.14 -17.53
CA GLY A 396 19.91 -9.74 -17.53
C GLY A 396 21.26 -9.51 -16.85
N ASP A 397 21.99 -8.49 -17.29
CA ASP A 397 23.32 -8.13 -16.79
C ASP A 397 23.27 -7.26 -15.52
N ALA A 398 22.10 -6.70 -15.19
CA ALA A 398 21.85 -5.89 -14.00
C ALA A 398 20.55 -6.31 -13.30
N ILE A 399 20.44 -6.00 -12.00
CA ILE A 399 19.17 -6.16 -11.27
C ILE A 399 18.70 -4.84 -10.69
N ARG A 400 17.39 -4.72 -10.48
CA ARG A 400 16.77 -3.52 -9.95
C ARG A 400 15.55 -3.83 -9.10
N LEU A 401 15.32 -3.04 -8.05
CA LEU A 401 14.09 -3.10 -7.27
C LEU A 401 12.92 -2.55 -8.09
N ALA A 402 11.76 -3.22 -8.05
CA ALA A 402 10.57 -2.80 -8.77
C ALA A 402 9.29 -2.95 -7.94
N LEU A 403 8.39 -1.96 -8.07
CA LEU A 403 7.02 -2.06 -7.58
C LEU A 403 6.12 -2.55 -8.72
N HIS A 404 5.41 -3.64 -8.48
CA HIS A 404 4.51 -4.25 -9.45
C HIS A 404 3.08 -4.28 -8.91
N ALA A 405 2.19 -3.50 -9.52
CA ALA A 405 0.77 -3.44 -9.16
C ALA A 405 -0.05 -4.29 -10.14
N SER A 406 -0.57 -5.43 -9.68
CA SER A 406 -1.26 -6.40 -10.52
C SER A 406 -2.63 -6.78 -9.97
N THR A 407 -3.49 -7.32 -10.83
CA THR A 407 -4.81 -7.86 -10.49
C THR A 407 -4.74 -9.38 -10.38
N ILE A 408 -4.93 -9.90 -9.17
CA ILE A 408 -4.96 -11.34 -8.89
C ILE A 408 -6.38 -11.73 -8.46
N LYS A 409 -6.87 -12.87 -8.94
CA LYS A 409 -8.15 -13.41 -8.46
C LYS A 409 -7.96 -13.95 -7.04
N LEU A 410 -8.46 -13.20 -6.06
CA LEU A 410 -8.41 -13.55 -4.64
C LEU A 410 -9.82 -13.93 -4.17
N SER A 411 -9.92 -15.01 -3.40
CA SER A 411 -11.09 -15.25 -2.55
C SER A 411 -11.03 -14.32 -1.34
N SER A 412 -12.18 -13.86 -0.86
CA SER A 412 -12.28 -13.08 0.38
C SER A 412 -13.24 -13.74 1.36
N TYR A 413 -13.04 -13.47 2.64
CA TYR A 413 -13.96 -13.82 3.72
C TYR A 413 -14.34 -12.52 4.43
N ARG A 414 -15.64 -12.14 4.40
CA ARG A 414 -16.15 -10.93 5.07
C ARG A 414 -15.34 -9.66 4.75
N ALA A 415 -15.12 -9.43 3.45
CA ALA A 415 -14.30 -8.35 2.88
C ALA A 415 -12.78 -8.40 3.20
N TRP A 416 -12.30 -9.41 3.93
CA TRP A 416 -10.88 -9.67 4.14
C TRP A 416 -10.32 -10.59 3.05
N PRO A 417 -9.29 -10.20 2.26
CA PRO A 417 -8.76 -11.05 1.22
C PRO A 417 -7.93 -12.21 1.79
N ASN A 418 -8.04 -13.38 1.16
CA ASN A 418 -7.17 -14.52 1.46
C ASN A 418 -5.82 -14.29 0.77
N MET A 419 -4.79 -14.04 1.57
CA MET A 419 -3.47 -13.63 1.09
C MET A 419 -2.52 -14.83 1.03
N HIS A 420 -1.37 -14.67 0.37
CA HIS A 420 -0.33 -15.69 0.29
C HIS A 420 0.82 -15.40 1.27
N ASP A 421 1.10 -16.36 2.16
CA ASP A 421 2.17 -16.30 3.17
C ASP A 421 3.60 -16.13 2.64
N SER A 422 3.85 -16.36 1.35
CA SER A 422 5.20 -16.39 0.76
C SER A 422 5.41 -15.33 -0.32
N GLN A 423 4.58 -14.30 -0.36
CA GLN A 423 4.73 -13.16 -1.27
C GLN A 423 5.10 -11.89 -0.51
N PHE A 424 6.07 -11.14 -1.05
CA PHE A 424 6.39 -9.80 -0.59
C PHE A 424 5.34 -8.83 -1.15
N ALA A 425 4.13 -8.87 -0.59
CA ALA A 425 2.95 -8.28 -1.18
C ALA A 425 2.07 -7.53 -0.18
N LEU A 426 1.46 -6.44 -0.64
CA LEU A 426 0.35 -5.76 0.00
C LEU A 426 -0.94 -6.00 -0.79
N TYR A 427 -2.05 -6.21 -0.11
CA TYR A 427 -3.34 -6.57 -0.69
C TYR A 427 -4.37 -5.46 -0.45
N LYS A 428 -5.05 -5.02 -1.51
CA LYS A 428 -5.99 -3.91 -1.43
C LYS A 428 -7.26 -4.35 -0.73
N LEU A 429 -7.73 -3.56 0.23
CA LEU A 429 -9.07 -3.75 0.81
C LEU A 429 -10.13 -3.08 -0.08
N PRO A 430 -11.24 -3.78 -0.37
CA PRO A 430 -12.34 -3.21 -1.14
C PRO A 430 -13.10 -2.19 -0.27
N MET A 431 -12.71 -0.92 -0.36
CA MET A 431 -13.45 0.18 0.25
C MET A 431 -14.76 0.42 -0.51
N ARG A 432 -15.89 0.36 0.19
CA ARG A 432 -17.19 0.79 -0.34
C ARG A 432 -17.49 2.18 0.19
N ALA A 433 -17.74 3.13 -0.72
CA ALA A 433 -18.25 4.43 -0.33
C ALA A 433 -19.68 4.25 0.23
N PRO A 434 -20.06 5.01 1.27
CA PRO A 434 -21.44 5.03 1.75
C PRO A 434 -22.41 5.43 0.64
N THR A 435 -23.48 4.68 0.46
CA THR A 435 -24.60 5.02 -0.42
C THR A 435 -25.88 5.10 0.41
N ALA A 436 -26.97 5.64 -0.15
CA ALA A 436 -28.26 5.71 0.56
C ALA A 436 -28.71 4.34 1.11
N ASP A 437 -28.51 3.27 0.33
CA ASP A 437 -28.85 1.90 0.72
C ASP A 437 -27.84 1.23 1.67
N HIS A 438 -26.65 1.83 1.82
CA HIS A 438 -25.50 1.28 2.57
C HIS A 438 -24.86 2.37 3.43
N GLU A 439 -25.66 3.07 4.22
CA GLU A 439 -25.24 4.28 4.95
C GLU A 439 -24.06 4.05 5.91
N TYR A 440 -23.96 2.86 6.52
CA TYR A 440 -22.91 2.54 7.50
C TYR A 440 -21.63 1.99 6.88
N ALA A 441 -21.55 1.81 5.55
CA ALA A 441 -20.39 1.24 4.90
C ALA A 441 -19.14 2.14 5.05
N GLY A 442 -17.96 1.52 4.99
CA GLY A 442 -16.68 2.24 4.96
C GLY A 442 -15.85 2.02 6.21
N LEU A 443 -14.92 2.94 6.47
CA LEU A 443 -13.95 2.83 7.54
C LEU A 443 -14.42 3.54 8.80
N TRP A 444 -14.27 2.84 9.94
CA TRP A 444 -14.65 3.31 11.25
C TRP A 444 -13.52 3.11 12.26
N GLY A 445 -13.38 4.07 13.18
CA GLY A 445 -12.52 4.02 14.34
C GLY A 445 -13.33 3.61 15.55
N GLY A 446 -12.82 2.64 16.30
CA GLY A 446 -13.50 2.07 17.45
C GLY A 446 -12.70 2.17 18.73
N THR A 447 -13.40 2.34 19.85
CA THR A 447 -12.85 2.22 21.20
C THR A 447 -13.84 1.50 22.11
N PHE A 448 -13.33 0.79 23.12
CA PHE A 448 -14.20 0.19 24.13
C PHE A 448 -14.61 1.22 25.21
N GLY A 449 -15.89 1.16 25.58
CA GLY A 449 -16.52 1.98 26.60
C GLY A 449 -17.49 3.02 26.05
N TRP A 450 -18.38 3.47 26.92
CA TRP A 450 -19.30 4.57 26.72
C TRP A 450 -19.11 5.58 27.84
N PRO A 451 -19.22 6.88 27.57
CA PRO A 451 -19.32 7.54 26.25
C PRO A 451 -18.05 7.43 25.36
N PRO A 452 -18.14 7.82 24.06
CA PRO A 452 -17.00 7.85 23.14
C PRO A 452 -15.95 8.89 23.53
N GLY A 453 -14.72 8.44 23.88
CA GLY A 453 -13.61 9.31 24.29
C GLY A 453 -13.86 10.00 25.63
N ARG A 454 -12.89 10.46 26.42
CA ARG A 454 -11.43 10.55 26.38
C ARG A 454 -10.91 9.79 27.60
N PRO A 455 -9.81 9.00 27.54
CA PRO A 455 -9.22 8.50 28.77
C PRO A 455 -8.85 9.69 29.65
N THR A 456 -9.39 9.73 30.87
CA THR A 456 -8.97 10.69 31.90
C THR A 456 -7.48 10.49 32.17
N GLU A 457 -6.72 11.54 32.49
CA GLU A 457 -5.27 11.49 32.72
C GLU A 457 -4.85 10.37 33.71
N GLU A 458 -5.75 9.96 34.61
CA GLU A 458 -5.54 8.93 35.62
C GLU A 458 -5.70 7.48 35.12
N LYS A 459 -6.21 7.23 33.90
CA LYS A 459 -6.48 5.88 33.37
C LYS A 459 -5.58 5.55 32.17
N PRO A 460 -5.17 4.28 32.01
CA PRO A 460 -4.44 3.85 30.82
C PRO A 460 -5.22 4.15 29.54
N GLY A 461 -4.48 4.35 28.44
CA GLY A 461 -5.07 4.67 27.14
C GLY A 461 -6.03 3.57 26.67
N LYS A 462 -7.01 3.95 25.85
CA LYS A 462 -7.93 2.97 25.25
C LYS A 462 -7.37 2.48 23.93
N ALA A 463 -7.30 1.17 23.71
CA ALA A 463 -6.85 0.62 22.44
C ALA A 463 -7.66 1.16 21.26
N LEU A 464 -6.96 1.61 20.22
CA LEU A 464 -7.54 2.05 18.96
C LEU A 464 -7.91 0.83 18.11
N PHE A 465 -9.13 0.80 17.57
CA PHE A 465 -9.55 -0.19 16.58
C PHE A 465 -9.86 0.49 15.26
N PHE A 466 -9.45 -0.10 14.14
CA PHE A 466 -10.03 0.23 12.83
C PHE A 466 -10.88 -0.93 12.33
N LEU A 467 -12.11 -0.62 11.97
CA LEU A 467 -13.09 -1.58 11.46
C LEU A 467 -13.54 -1.17 10.06
N LEU A 468 -13.57 -2.14 9.14
CA LEU A 468 -14.22 -2.02 7.85
C LEU A 468 -15.66 -2.50 8.00
N LEU A 469 -16.62 -1.58 7.90
CA LEU A 469 -18.03 -1.93 7.86
C LEU A 469 -18.44 -2.21 6.42
N SER A 470 -18.98 -3.40 6.19
CA SER A 470 -19.41 -3.87 4.88
C SER A 470 -20.75 -4.57 4.97
N TYR A 471 -21.52 -4.53 3.88
CA TYR A 471 -22.81 -5.19 3.79
C TYR A 471 -22.69 -6.50 3.04
N GLU A 472 -23.33 -7.53 3.56
CA GLU A 472 -23.51 -8.84 2.94
C GLU A 472 -25.00 -9.16 2.90
N GLU A 473 -25.48 -9.56 1.72
CA GLU A 473 -26.85 -10.01 1.53
C GLU A 473 -26.89 -11.53 1.59
N SER A 474 -27.66 -12.06 2.53
CA SER A 474 -27.87 -13.50 2.64
C SER A 474 -29.34 -13.77 2.96
N GLN A 475 -29.95 -14.73 2.25
CA GLN A 475 -31.35 -15.12 2.45
C GLN A 475 -32.36 -13.94 2.38
N GLY A 476 -32.05 -12.89 1.61
CA GLY A 476 -32.90 -11.70 1.48
C GLY A 476 -32.80 -10.71 2.64
N GLN A 477 -31.89 -10.94 3.59
CA GLN A 477 -31.57 -10.01 4.68
C GLN A 477 -30.21 -9.36 4.45
N ARG A 478 -30.11 -8.08 4.84
CA ARG A 478 -28.89 -7.29 4.79
C ARG A 478 -28.19 -7.30 6.15
N HIS A 479 -27.02 -7.93 6.18
CA HIS A 479 -26.16 -7.95 7.35
C HIS A 479 -25.04 -6.91 7.21
N LEU A 480 -24.90 -6.08 8.24
CA LEU A 480 -23.76 -5.20 8.41
C LEU A 480 -22.68 -5.94 9.21
N ILE A 481 -21.50 -6.07 8.63
CA ILE A 481 -20.36 -6.79 9.21
C ILE A 481 -19.26 -5.79 9.53
N ALA A 482 -18.83 -5.74 10.79
CA ALA A 482 -17.71 -4.92 11.23
C ALA A 482 -16.42 -5.76 11.30
N THR A 483 -15.65 -5.77 10.20
CA THR A 483 -14.40 -6.54 10.09
C THR A 483 -13.23 -5.75 10.66
N LYS A 484 -12.50 -6.32 11.62
CA LYS A 484 -11.34 -5.67 12.22
C LYS A 484 -10.14 -5.64 11.28
N ILE A 485 -9.55 -4.46 11.11
CA ILE A 485 -8.37 -4.23 10.27
C ILE A 485 -7.13 -3.94 11.14
N LEU A 486 -7.31 -3.21 12.23
CA LEU A 486 -6.26 -2.81 13.17
C LEU A 486 -6.77 -2.88 14.60
N GLU A 487 -5.91 -3.30 15.52
CA GLU A 487 -6.12 -3.28 16.97
C GLU A 487 -4.87 -2.68 17.62
N GLY A 488 -5.05 -1.74 18.54
CA GLY A 488 -4.00 -0.96 19.16
C GLY A 488 -3.37 -1.54 20.43
N THR A 489 -3.66 -2.79 20.77
CA THR A 489 -3.16 -3.46 21.97
C THR A 489 -1.73 -4.00 21.79
N HIS A 490 -1.05 -4.32 22.89
CA HIS A 490 0.27 -4.98 22.86
C HIS A 490 0.25 -6.41 22.33
N TYR A 491 -0.90 -7.09 22.51
CA TYR A 491 -1.18 -8.44 22.05
C TYR A 491 -2.58 -8.47 21.48
N VAL A 492 -2.77 -9.20 20.38
CA VAL A 492 -4.09 -9.25 19.77
C VAL A 492 -4.92 -10.37 20.34
N LEU A 493 -6.17 -10.00 20.59
CA LEU A 493 -7.17 -10.91 21.11
C LEU A 493 -7.75 -11.79 19.98
N HIS A 494 -7.93 -11.21 18.79
CA HIS A 494 -8.50 -11.89 17.61
C HIS A 494 -7.75 -11.49 16.33
N PRO A 495 -7.44 -12.39 15.38
CA PRO A 495 -6.70 -11.99 14.19
C PRO A 495 -7.43 -10.89 13.38
N ASN A 496 -6.67 -9.99 12.73
CA ASN A 496 -7.24 -9.06 11.75
C ASN A 496 -7.95 -9.84 10.64
N GLY A 497 -9.07 -9.31 10.16
CA GLY A 497 -10.05 -10.02 9.33
C GLY A 497 -11.19 -10.68 10.12
N SER A 498 -11.11 -10.72 11.45
CA SER A 498 -12.23 -11.19 12.28
C SER A 498 -13.38 -10.18 12.27
N ALA A 499 -14.63 -10.66 12.19
CA ALA A 499 -15.79 -9.81 12.40
C ALA A 499 -15.97 -9.55 13.89
N MET A 500 -15.89 -8.30 14.31
CA MET A 500 -16.14 -7.89 15.70
C MET A 500 -17.62 -8.04 16.05
N PHE A 501 -18.50 -7.70 15.12
CA PHE A 501 -19.92 -7.98 15.19
C PHE A 501 -20.56 -8.08 13.80
N ILE A 502 -21.75 -8.66 13.78
CA ILE A 502 -22.65 -8.73 12.63
C ILE A 502 -24.02 -8.26 13.12
N ALA A 503 -24.64 -7.30 12.44
CA ALA A 503 -25.97 -6.80 12.75
C ALA A 503 -26.91 -6.96 11.57
N ASN A 504 -28.14 -7.40 11.82
CA ASN A 504 -29.19 -7.45 10.81
C ASN A 504 -29.84 -6.07 10.70
N ILE A 505 -29.61 -5.36 9.59
CA ILE A 505 -30.10 -3.97 9.41
C ILE A 505 -31.59 -3.95 9.04
N ASP A 506 -32.15 -5.08 8.61
CA ASP A 506 -33.57 -5.18 8.28
C ASP A 506 -34.44 -5.56 9.52
N GLU A 507 -33.81 -5.88 10.66
CA GLU A 507 -34.50 -6.30 11.88
C GLU A 507 -34.24 -5.31 13.04
N PRO A 508 -35.24 -4.49 13.42
CA PRO A 508 -35.07 -3.54 14.51
C PRO A 508 -34.96 -4.25 15.86
N SER A 509 -34.06 -3.76 16.71
CA SER A 509 -33.93 -4.24 18.08
C SER A 509 -34.91 -3.51 19.01
N PRO A 510 -35.65 -4.25 19.86
CA PRO A 510 -36.48 -3.64 20.91
C PRO A 510 -35.68 -3.21 22.14
N ASP A 511 -34.38 -3.48 22.19
CA ASP A 511 -33.57 -3.20 23.37
C ASP A 511 -33.39 -1.68 23.55
N PRO A 512 -33.68 -1.12 24.75
CA PRO A 512 -33.36 0.27 25.02
C PRO A 512 -31.86 0.46 25.14
N PHE A 513 -31.38 1.62 24.71
CA PHE A 513 -29.99 2.02 24.96
C PHE A 513 -29.81 2.24 26.48
N PRO A 514 -28.79 1.65 27.12
CA PRO A 514 -28.71 1.59 28.58
C PRO A 514 -28.18 2.88 29.25
N PHE A 515 -27.85 3.94 28.49
CA PHE A 515 -27.31 5.19 29.03
C PHE A 515 -28.19 6.38 28.62
N ASP A 516 -28.56 7.23 29.58
CA ASP A 516 -29.51 8.34 29.37
C ASP A 516 -28.86 9.62 28.80
N SER A 517 -27.53 9.78 28.92
CA SER A 517 -26.80 10.99 28.51
C SER A 517 -25.37 10.70 28.03
N ASP A 518 -24.83 11.55 27.15
CA ASP A 518 -23.40 11.56 26.75
C ASP A 518 -22.52 12.30 27.79
N VAL A 519 -21.18 12.36 27.62
CA VAL A 519 -20.21 13.08 28.49
C VAL A 519 -20.70 14.48 28.84
N ASP A 520 -21.26 15.18 27.83
CA ASP A 520 -21.66 16.58 27.92
C ASP A 520 -23.10 16.77 28.36
N SER A 521 -23.74 15.74 28.92
CA SER A 521 -25.17 15.76 29.31
C SER A 521 -26.12 16.03 28.12
N ILE A 522 -25.64 15.80 26.90
CA ILE A 522 -26.45 15.89 25.67
C ILE A 522 -27.36 14.65 25.62
N PRO A 523 -28.67 14.80 25.39
CA PRO A 523 -29.58 13.67 25.27
C PRO A 523 -29.17 12.80 24.07
N VAL A 524 -29.06 11.50 24.32
CA VAL A 524 -28.64 10.52 23.34
C VAL A 524 -29.79 10.28 22.35
N ASN A 525 -29.77 10.97 21.22
CA ASN A 525 -30.81 10.81 20.20
C ASN A 525 -30.52 9.59 19.30
N LEU A 526 -31.21 8.49 19.61
CA LEU A 526 -31.14 7.26 18.85
C LEU A 526 -31.90 7.40 17.51
N LYS A 527 -31.24 7.02 16.41
CA LYS A 527 -31.86 6.94 15.08
C LYS A 527 -32.45 5.54 14.85
N HIS A 528 -31.63 4.50 15.03
CA HIS A 528 -32.02 3.11 14.82
C HIS A 528 -31.33 2.18 15.83
N ALA A 529 -31.95 1.04 16.13
CA ALA A 529 -31.35 -0.06 16.85
C ALA A 529 -31.56 -1.36 16.06
N PHE A 530 -30.55 -2.21 16.01
CA PHE A 530 -30.52 -3.43 15.21
C PHE A 530 -30.07 -4.61 16.05
N MET A 531 -30.66 -5.77 15.81
CA MET A 531 -30.23 -7.01 16.46
C MET A 531 -28.92 -7.51 15.82
N GLY A 532 -28.04 -8.08 16.63
CA GLY A 532 -26.79 -8.62 16.12
C GLY A 532 -26.12 -9.63 17.04
N GLU A 533 -24.95 -10.03 16.61
CA GLU A 533 -24.08 -10.95 17.32
C GLU A 533 -22.63 -10.47 17.23
N GLY A 534 -21.96 -10.45 18.38
CA GLY A 534 -20.58 -10.02 18.52
C GLY A 534 -19.66 -11.21 18.73
N ILE A 535 -18.39 -11.05 18.36
CA ILE A 535 -17.35 -12.02 18.67
C ILE A 535 -17.23 -12.21 20.19
N ALA A 536 -16.98 -13.43 20.64
CA ALA A 536 -16.82 -13.75 22.05
C ALA A 536 -15.52 -14.51 22.33
N ASN A 537 -14.98 -14.27 23.53
CA ASN A 537 -13.81 -14.98 24.03
C ASN A 537 -14.19 -16.45 24.29
N GLY A 538 -13.71 -17.36 23.43
CA GLY A 538 -13.91 -18.81 23.56
C GLY A 538 -12.69 -19.54 24.14
N TYR A 539 -12.88 -20.82 24.48
CA TYR A 539 -11.77 -21.74 24.77
C TYR A 539 -11.03 -22.08 23.47
N GLY A 540 -10.01 -21.29 23.13
CA GLY A 540 -9.09 -21.53 22.02
C GLY A 540 -9.31 -20.60 20.82
N PHE A 541 -8.19 -20.02 20.35
CA PHE A 541 -8.07 -19.03 19.26
C PHE A 541 -8.69 -19.40 17.90
N ARG A 542 -9.14 -20.65 17.69
CA ARG A 542 -9.51 -21.15 16.35
C ARG A 542 -10.99 -21.00 16.00
N TYR A 543 -11.87 -20.83 16.98
CA TYR A 543 -13.31 -20.64 16.76
C TYR A 543 -13.92 -19.81 17.90
N PRO A 544 -13.74 -18.47 17.90
CA PRO A 544 -14.45 -17.63 18.85
C PRO A 544 -15.96 -17.81 18.63
N GLY A 545 -16.69 -18.07 19.70
CA GLY A 545 -18.16 -18.14 19.63
C GLY A 545 -18.73 -16.78 19.26
N ALA A 546 -19.98 -16.76 18.82
CA ALA A 546 -20.75 -15.53 18.68
C ALA A 546 -21.70 -15.39 19.88
N LYS A 547 -21.85 -14.17 20.38
CA LYS A 547 -22.73 -13.84 21.51
C LYS A 547 -23.71 -12.75 21.11
N PRO A 548 -24.96 -12.81 21.57
CA PRO A 548 -25.97 -11.85 21.18
C PRO A 548 -25.59 -10.44 21.66
N GLY A 549 -25.89 -9.46 20.82
CA GLY A 549 -25.68 -8.04 21.06
C GLY A 549 -26.67 -7.19 20.28
N SER A 550 -26.56 -5.88 20.45
CA SER A 550 -27.42 -4.91 19.76
C SER A 550 -26.56 -3.74 19.27
N LEU A 551 -26.78 -3.34 18.02
CA LEU A 551 -26.15 -2.20 17.38
C LEU A 551 -27.08 -0.99 17.46
N PHE A 552 -26.56 0.12 17.97
CA PHE A 552 -27.27 1.38 18.08
C PHE A 552 -26.63 2.39 17.14
N ALA A 553 -27.46 3.09 16.36
CA ALA A 553 -27.05 4.17 15.48
C ALA A 553 -27.63 5.49 15.97
N PHE A 554 -26.77 6.47 16.20
CA PHE A 554 -27.14 7.78 16.75
C PHE A 554 -27.30 8.84 15.66
N GLN A 555 -28.10 9.87 15.95
CA GLN A 555 -28.32 10.98 14.99
C GLN A 555 -27.05 11.78 14.67
N ASN A 556 -26.08 11.82 15.60
CA ASN A 556 -24.77 12.45 15.38
C ASN A 556 -23.82 11.61 14.51
N GLY A 557 -24.26 10.45 14.01
CA GLY A 557 -23.48 9.59 13.11
C GLY A 557 -22.58 8.57 13.81
N LEU A 558 -22.60 8.51 15.14
CA LEU A 558 -21.90 7.49 15.92
C LEU A 558 -22.64 6.15 15.88
N LEU A 559 -21.90 5.06 16.06
CA LEU A 559 -22.46 3.72 16.30
C LEU A 559 -21.98 3.16 17.62
N ALA A 560 -22.80 2.37 18.32
CA ALA A 560 -22.38 1.60 19.48
C ALA A 560 -22.90 0.18 19.39
N PHE A 561 -22.01 -0.81 19.53
CA PHE A 561 -22.39 -2.20 19.68
C PHE A 561 -22.26 -2.64 21.13
N ILE A 562 -23.31 -3.24 21.69
CA ILE A 562 -23.36 -3.68 23.08
C ILE A 562 -23.56 -5.19 23.13
N TRP A 563 -22.64 -5.90 23.80
CA TRP A 563 -22.80 -7.33 24.09
C TRP A 563 -23.78 -7.52 25.25
N LYS A 564 -24.81 -8.37 25.07
CA LYS A 564 -25.87 -8.54 26.09
C LYS A 564 -25.35 -9.16 27.39
N GLU A 565 -24.45 -10.13 27.29
CA GLU A 565 -23.92 -10.87 28.44
C GLU A 565 -22.90 -10.06 29.25
N THR A 566 -21.92 -9.45 28.58
CA THR A 566 -20.81 -8.74 29.25
C THR A 566 -21.09 -7.27 29.51
N ARG A 567 -22.12 -6.70 28.85
CA ARG A 567 -22.41 -5.25 28.81
C ARG A 567 -21.23 -4.42 28.28
N ALA A 568 -20.26 -5.04 27.61
CA ALA A 568 -19.19 -4.33 26.94
C ALA A 568 -19.77 -3.47 25.81
N VAL A 569 -19.25 -2.26 25.65
CA VAL A 569 -19.66 -1.32 24.61
C VAL A 569 -18.48 -1.06 23.69
N LEU A 570 -18.67 -1.26 22.39
CA LEU A 570 -17.74 -0.84 21.36
C LEU A 570 -18.35 0.35 20.64
N THR A 571 -17.76 1.52 20.84
CA THR A 571 -18.24 2.77 20.24
C THR A 571 -17.42 3.07 19.00
N LEU A 572 -18.09 3.41 17.90
CA LEU A 572 -17.51 3.65 16.59
C LEU A 572 -17.83 5.06 16.08
N GLN A 573 -16.85 5.64 15.40
CA GLN A 573 -16.98 6.88 14.67
C GLN A 573 -16.34 6.77 13.28
N ARG A 574 -16.87 7.52 12.32
CA ARG A 574 -16.35 7.51 10.96
C ARG A 574 -14.98 8.20 10.93
N LEU A 575 -14.06 7.69 10.10
CA LEU A 575 -12.70 8.23 10.00
C LEU A 575 -12.40 8.77 8.62
N ASP A 576 -11.68 9.90 8.61
CA ASP A 576 -10.87 10.32 7.48
C ASP A 576 -9.40 10.03 7.79
N LEU A 577 -8.85 8.96 7.21
CA LEU A 577 -7.44 8.60 7.42
C LEU A 577 -6.48 9.65 6.88
N GLN A 578 -6.87 10.39 5.83
CA GLN A 578 -6.00 11.38 5.24
C GLN A 578 -5.82 12.55 6.22
N GLU A 579 -6.89 13.01 6.86
CA GLU A 579 -6.82 14.05 7.89
C GLU A 579 -6.08 13.57 9.13
N LEU A 580 -6.36 12.34 9.60
CA LEU A 580 -5.70 11.78 10.78
C LEU A 580 -4.19 11.64 10.57
N LEU A 581 -3.73 11.19 9.40
CA LEU A 581 -2.30 11.08 9.10
C LEU A 581 -1.63 12.45 8.96
N LYS A 582 -2.34 13.47 8.46
CA LYS A 582 -1.84 14.85 8.41
C LYS A 582 -1.64 15.47 9.80
N LYS A 583 -2.46 15.08 10.78
CA LYS A 583 -2.31 15.45 12.20
C LYS A 583 -1.38 14.51 12.98
N GLY A 584 -1.05 13.36 12.40
CA GLY A 584 -0.33 12.27 13.06
C GLY A 584 1.17 12.51 13.20
N GLU A 585 1.79 11.72 14.07
CA GLU A 585 3.22 11.77 14.32
C GLU A 585 3.95 10.64 13.57
N GLN A 586 5.00 11.02 12.84
CA GLN A 586 5.82 10.07 12.10
C GLN A 586 6.80 9.36 13.04
N VAL A 587 6.78 8.04 13.03
CA VAL A 587 7.74 7.19 13.77
C VAL A 587 8.77 6.56 12.83
N PRO A 588 9.91 6.07 13.36
CA PRO A 588 10.90 5.33 12.59
C PRO A 588 10.32 4.16 11.80
N ALA A 589 10.74 4.02 10.54
CA ALA A 589 10.38 2.89 9.70
C ALA A 589 11.04 1.57 10.17
N LEU A 590 10.46 0.43 9.80
CA LEU A 590 11.10 -0.88 9.94
C LEU A 590 12.22 -1.08 8.90
N PRO A 591 13.05 -2.15 8.98
CA PRO A 591 13.95 -2.53 7.90
C PRO A 591 13.19 -2.72 6.56
N PRO A 592 13.76 -2.36 5.40
CA PRO A 592 13.02 -2.09 4.15
C PRO A 592 12.06 -3.20 3.72
N ILE A 593 12.52 -4.45 3.69
CA ILE A 593 11.70 -5.58 3.24
C ILE A 593 10.59 -5.88 4.26
N ALA A 594 10.93 -5.82 5.55
CA ALA A 594 9.97 -6.02 6.64
C ALA A 594 8.97 -4.87 6.77
N ASN A 595 9.40 -3.66 6.39
CA ASN A 595 8.58 -2.46 6.34
C ASN A 595 7.56 -2.51 5.21
N PHE A 596 7.90 -3.12 4.07
CA PHE A 596 6.95 -3.39 3.00
C PHE A 596 6.01 -4.54 3.34
N SER A 597 6.56 -5.72 3.62
CA SER A 597 5.79 -6.94 3.92
C SER A 597 6.43 -7.68 5.10
N TYR A 598 5.75 -7.64 6.24
CA TYR A 598 6.23 -8.25 7.47
C TYR A 598 5.87 -9.75 7.54
N LEU A 599 6.79 -10.60 7.09
CA LEU A 599 6.56 -12.04 6.96
C LEU A 599 6.77 -12.85 8.26
N THR A 600 7.15 -12.21 9.37
CA THR A 600 7.34 -12.90 10.64
C THR A 600 6.01 -13.13 11.34
N ARG A 601 5.78 -14.35 11.84
CA ARG A 601 4.61 -14.69 12.67
C ARG A 601 4.89 -14.28 14.12
N SER A 602 4.43 -13.09 14.52
CA SER A 602 4.50 -12.66 15.92
C SER A 602 3.18 -12.02 16.34
N TYR A 603 2.68 -12.43 17.50
CA TYR A 603 1.48 -11.91 18.13
C TYR A 603 1.71 -10.64 18.97
N SER A 604 2.98 -10.20 19.05
CA SER A 604 3.37 -8.98 19.75
C SER A 604 3.46 -7.79 18.80
N ASN A 605 3.11 -6.61 19.30
CA ASN A 605 3.30 -5.37 18.56
C ASN A 605 4.81 -5.14 18.37
N VAL A 606 5.31 -5.29 17.14
CA VAL A 606 6.72 -5.03 16.79
C VAL A 606 7.10 -3.57 17.03
N PHE A 607 6.09 -2.69 17.09
CA PHE A 607 6.27 -1.27 17.39
C PHE A 607 6.12 -0.93 18.89
N ALA A 608 5.82 -1.89 19.77
CA ALA A 608 5.69 -1.63 21.21
C ALA A 608 6.98 -1.06 21.84
N GLY A 609 8.15 -1.32 21.25
CA GLY A 609 9.42 -0.76 21.72
C GLY A 609 9.66 0.72 21.38
N PHE A 610 8.82 1.34 20.53
CA PHE A 610 8.91 2.78 20.22
C PHE A 610 8.07 3.64 21.18
N ALA A 611 7.15 3.04 21.92
CA ALA A 611 6.35 3.73 22.93
C ALA A 611 7.15 3.82 24.24
N ASN A 612 7.72 4.99 24.53
CA ASN A 612 8.00 5.58 25.86
C ASN A 612 9.19 6.56 25.93
N ASN A 613 9.65 7.14 24.82
CA ASN A 613 10.68 8.21 24.88
C ASN A 613 10.14 9.64 24.67
N SER A 614 8.82 9.85 24.51
CA SER A 614 8.24 11.19 24.33
C SER A 614 7.73 11.83 25.63
N THR A 615 7.85 11.19 26.78
CA THR A 615 7.72 11.91 28.06
C THR A 615 8.92 12.84 28.25
N CYS A 616 8.67 14.14 28.10
CA CYS A 616 9.48 15.28 28.52
C CYS A 616 10.71 15.62 27.67
N LEU A 617 10.47 16.30 26.53
CA LEU A 617 11.30 17.46 26.16
C LEU A 617 10.40 18.69 26.09
N SER A 618 10.25 19.32 27.24
CA SER A 618 9.70 20.66 27.39
C SER A 618 10.38 21.62 26.41
N SER A 619 9.60 22.20 25.50
CA SER A 619 9.97 23.39 24.73
C SER A 619 10.58 24.46 25.66
N PRO A 620 11.74 25.06 25.33
CA PRO A 620 12.25 26.19 26.09
C PRO A 620 11.30 27.38 25.91
N ARG A 621 10.54 27.70 26.97
CA ARG A 621 9.79 28.96 27.04
C ARG A 621 10.77 30.12 26.97
N THR A 622 10.67 30.93 25.93
CA THR A 622 11.35 32.21 25.80
C THR A 622 10.86 33.11 26.92
N ILE A 623 11.69 33.29 27.96
CA ILE A 623 11.46 34.25 29.03
C ILE A 623 11.65 35.65 28.41
N ARG A 624 10.56 36.39 28.23
CA ARG A 624 10.60 37.84 28.06
C ARG A 624 11.09 38.44 29.38
N VAL A 625 12.37 38.80 29.42
CA VAL A 625 12.91 39.66 30.47
C VAL A 625 12.41 41.08 30.19
N GLY A 626 11.50 41.56 31.03
CA GLY A 626 11.28 42.99 31.19
C GLY A 626 12.46 43.57 31.97
N PHE A 627 13.11 44.57 31.40
CA PHE A 627 13.99 45.47 32.16
C PHE A 627 13.17 46.70 32.57
N PRO A 628 13.50 47.31 33.74
CA PRO A 628 12.68 48.31 34.42
C PRO A 628 12.49 49.62 33.65
#